data_AF-A0A2K3KAJ4-F1
#
_entry.id   AF-A0A2K3KAJ4-F1
#
_cell.length_a   1.000
_cell.length_b   1.000
_cell.length_c   1.000
_cell.angle_alpha   90.00
_cell.angle_beta   90.00
_cell.angle_gamma   90.00
#
_symmetry.space_group_name_H-M   'P 1'
#
loop_
_entity.id
_entity.type
_entity.pdbx_description
1 polymer ?
#
loop_
_entity_poly.entity_id
_entity_poly.type
_entity_poly.pdbx_seq_one_letter_code
_entity_poly.pdbx_strand_id
1 'polypeptide(L)'
;MHSWVGASETPNREDMGTFYTAARDPLFYPHHSNLDRMWVMWKNLEEGRKDYSDDLDWLESTFFFYDENANLVRVKIRDSIDTIKLGYVYEDVNMPWLNFKPTSKRKSKELREAKIAKILSSREKIFFPLVLDSIKSVIVKRPKKLRSKVEKEQEEEVLVIEGIEFGSDKSIAFDVHVDDVEDDLSDPDQVEFVGSFVSLHHGHNGKTSTSFK
;
A
#
# COMPACT_ATOMS: atom_id res chain seq x y z
N MET A 1 -4.91 -3.88 10.15
CA MET A 1 -6.14 -3.68 10.96
C MET A 1 -7.15 -4.78 10.70
N HIS A 2 -7.74 -4.87 9.50
CA HIS A 2 -8.66 -5.96 9.13
C HIS A 2 -8.19 -7.36 9.56
N SER A 3 -7.03 -7.83 9.08
CA SER A 3 -6.49 -9.15 9.44
C SER A 3 -6.13 -9.33 10.91
N TRP A 4 -5.93 -8.24 11.64
CA TRP A 4 -5.51 -8.24 13.05
C TRP A 4 -6.71 -8.32 14.00
N VAL A 5 -7.80 -7.64 13.67
CA VAL A 5 -9.06 -7.68 14.44
C VAL A 5 -9.89 -8.92 14.08
N GLY A 6 -9.85 -9.37 12.82
CA GLY A 6 -10.61 -10.54 12.36
C GLY A 6 -10.31 -11.80 13.18
N ALA A 7 -11.35 -12.56 13.52
CA ALA A 7 -11.23 -13.67 14.48
C ALA A 7 -10.50 -14.86 13.87
N SER A 8 -9.33 -15.21 14.41
CA SER A 8 -8.49 -16.33 13.93
C SER A 8 -9.19 -17.68 13.92
N GLU A 9 -10.21 -17.85 14.76
CA GLU A 9 -10.98 -19.10 14.93
C GLU A 9 -12.03 -19.33 13.83
N THR A 10 -12.32 -18.31 13.02
CA THR A 10 -13.32 -18.41 11.94
C THR A 10 -12.65 -18.77 10.61
N PRO A 11 -13.35 -19.48 9.69
CA PRO A 11 -12.75 -19.99 8.47
C PRO A 11 -12.09 -18.93 7.59
N ASN A 12 -12.65 -17.71 7.54
CA ASN A 12 -12.16 -16.62 6.70
C ASN A 12 -11.79 -15.38 7.52
N ARG A 13 -11.56 -15.53 8.83
CA ARG A 13 -11.24 -14.45 9.76
C ARG A 13 -12.34 -13.40 9.91
N GLU A 14 -13.59 -13.81 9.81
CA GLU A 14 -14.75 -12.98 10.11
C GLU A 14 -14.68 -12.33 11.52
N ASP A 15 -15.28 -11.17 11.73
CA ASP A 15 -15.93 -10.31 10.74
C ASP A 15 -14.90 -9.38 10.05
N MET A 16 -14.07 -8.67 10.81
CA MET A 16 -13.13 -7.68 10.26
C MET A 16 -12.08 -8.21 9.27
N GLY A 17 -11.75 -9.51 9.25
CA GLY A 17 -10.69 -10.06 8.41
C GLY A 17 -11.04 -10.29 6.94
N THR A 18 -12.31 -10.14 6.56
CA THR A 18 -12.77 -10.32 5.18
C THR A 18 -13.86 -9.30 4.80
N PHE A 19 -13.86 -8.85 3.55
CA PHE A 19 -14.69 -7.71 3.13
C PHE A 19 -16.20 -7.98 3.17
N TYR A 20 -16.66 -9.21 2.97
CA TYR A 20 -18.11 -9.50 2.96
C TYR A 20 -18.75 -9.52 4.35
N THR A 21 -17.95 -9.58 5.42
CA THR A 21 -18.42 -9.52 6.80
C THR A 21 -17.87 -8.34 7.60
N ALA A 22 -16.83 -7.65 7.12
CA ALA A 22 -16.16 -6.61 7.90
C ALA A 22 -17.10 -5.59 8.55
N ALA A 23 -18.10 -5.09 7.80
CA ALA A 23 -19.06 -4.11 8.28
C ALA A 23 -20.07 -4.62 9.33
N ARG A 24 -20.09 -5.93 9.62
CA ARG A 24 -20.89 -6.53 10.71
C ARG A 24 -20.27 -6.24 12.08
N ASP A 25 -18.96 -6.05 12.12
CA ASP A 25 -18.25 -5.55 13.31
C ASP A 25 -18.38 -4.02 13.37
N PRO A 26 -18.95 -3.44 14.43
CA PRO A 26 -19.05 -1.99 14.59
C PRO A 26 -17.69 -1.26 14.54
N LEU A 27 -16.56 -1.92 14.81
CA LEU A 27 -15.22 -1.33 14.69
C LEU A 27 -14.81 -1.01 13.24
N PHE A 28 -15.51 -1.56 12.25
CA PHE A 28 -15.31 -1.24 10.84
C PHE A 28 -15.44 0.26 10.57
N TYR A 29 -16.49 0.88 11.09
CA TYR A 29 -16.80 2.29 10.83
C TYR A 29 -15.76 3.26 11.41
N PRO A 30 -15.33 3.18 12.69
CA PRO A 30 -14.25 4.01 13.20
C PRO A 30 -12.89 3.70 12.54
N HIS A 31 -12.64 2.44 12.13
CA HIS A 31 -11.45 2.13 11.33
C HIS A 31 -11.45 2.90 10.00
N HIS A 32 -12.54 2.85 9.24
CA HIS A 32 -12.70 3.56 7.98
C HIS A 32 -12.80 5.08 8.15
N SER A 33 -13.33 5.57 9.27
CA SER A 33 -13.30 6.98 9.61
C SER A 33 -11.86 7.49 9.77
N ASN A 34 -10.97 6.72 10.40
CA ASN A 34 -9.56 7.12 10.44
C ASN A 34 -8.86 7.02 9.08
N LEU A 35 -9.29 6.11 8.18
CA LEU A 35 -8.79 6.07 6.80
C LEU A 35 -9.23 7.30 5.98
N ASP A 36 -10.49 7.72 6.12
CA ASP A 36 -11.01 8.96 5.54
C ASP A 36 -10.25 10.18 6.09
N ARG A 37 -9.96 10.19 7.40
CA ARG A 37 -9.07 11.19 8.02
C ARG A 37 -7.67 11.19 7.40
N MET A 38 -7.08 10.03 7.10
CA MET A 38 -5.76 9.96 6.45
C MET A 38 -5.76 10.64 5.08
N TRP A 39 -6.85 10.57 4.32
CA TRP A 39 -6.98 11.30 3.06
C TRP A 39 -6.95 12.82 3.27
N VAL A 40 -7.73 13.33 4.23
CA VAL A 40 -7.72 14.76 4.59
C VAL A 40 -6.32 15.20 5.03
N MET A 41 -5.64 14.40 5.85
CA MET A 41 -4.29 14.70 6.33
C MET A 41 -3.28 14.71 5.20
N TRP A 42 -3.30 13.71 4.32
CA TRP A 42 -2.40 13.60 3.18
C TRP A 42 -2.47 14.84 2.29
N LYS A 43 -3.68 15.39 2.04
CA LYS A 43 -3.84 16.63 1.25
C LYS A 43 -3.22 17.86 1.90
N ASN A 44 -3.20 17.90 3.24
CA ASN A 44 -2.66 19.03 3.99
C ASN A 44 -1.13 18.97 4.14
N LEU A 45 -0.47 17.86 3.76
CA LEU A 45 0.99 17.77 3.77
C LEU A 45 1.59 18.39 2.50
N GLU A 46 2.33 19.50 2.65
CA GLU A 46 2.88 20.35 1.58
C GLU A 46 3.97 19.67 0.71
N GLU A 47 3.62 18.74 -0.18
CA GLU A 47 4.58 18.15 -1.14
C GLU A 47 3.94 17.79 -2.50
N GLY A 48 3.08 18.66 -3.06
CA GLY A 48 2.45 18.41 -4.36
C GLY A 48 1.37 17.31 -4.36
N ARG A 49 0.93 16.90 -3.16
CA ARG A 49 -0.18 15.97 -2.93
C ARG A 49 -1.50 16.64 -3.32
N LYS A 50 -2.20 16.08 -4.31
CA LYS A 50 -3.46 16.61 -4.83
C LYS A 50 -4.41 15.48 -5.19
N ASP A 51 -5.70 15.74 -5.05
CA ASP A 51 -6.71 14.84 -5.59
C ASP A 51 -6.56 14.70 -7.11
N TYR A 52 -7.10 13.60 -7.68
CA TYR A 52 -7.23 13.34 -9.12
C TYR A 52 -8.29 14.24 -9.77
N SER A 53 -8.21 15.53 -9.46
CA SER A 53 -9.14 16.59 -9.87
C SER A 53 -9.07 16.91 -11.36
N ASP A 54 -8.08 16.37 -12.07
CA ASP A 54 -7.89 16.41 -13.51
C ASP A 54 -8.47 15.19 -14.25
N ASP A 55 -8.85 14.12 -13.54
CA ASP A 55 -9.43 12.91 -14.13
C ASP A 55 -10.97 12.96 -14.08
N LEU A 56 -11.59 13.22 -15.23
CA LEU A 56 -13.05 13.28 -15.35
C LEU A 56 -13.72 11.92 -15.12
N ASP A 57 -13.08 10.82 -15.50
CA ASP A 57 -13.66 9.48 -15.33
C ASP A 57 -13.73 9.13 -13.85
N TRP A 58 -12.70 9.52 -13.09
CA TRP A 58 -12.73 9.43 -11.62
C TRP A 58 -13.80 10.35 -11.02
N LEU A 59 -13.81 11.64 -11.37
CA LEU A 59 -14.73 12.63 -10.79
C LEU A 59 -16.22 12.33 -11.05
N GLU A 60 -16.54 11.81 -12.23
CA GLU A 60 -17.90 11.50 -12.65
C GLU A 60 -18.34 10.08 -12.28
N SER A 61 -17.46 9.28 -11.67
CA SER A 61 -17.81 7.96 -11.13
C SER A 61 -18.94 8.08 -10.10
N THR A 62 -19.98 7.26 -10.28
CA THR A 62 -21.21 7.30 -9.48
C THR A 62 -21.37 6.08 -8.58
N PHE A 63 -21.84 6.31 -7.36
CA PHE A 63 -22.26 5.27 -6.42
C PHE A 63 -23.69 5.50 -5.95
N PHE A 64 -24.32 4.48 -5.38
CA PHE A 64 -25.68 4.54 -4.87
C PHE A 64 -25.72 4.12 -3.40
N PHE A 65 -26.34 4.93 -2.55
CA PHE A 65 -26.51 4.68 -1.13
C PHE A 65 -27.95 4.95 -0.71
N TYR A 66 -28.40 4.32 0.38
CA TYR A 66 -29.62 4.73 1.05
C TYR A 66 -29.29 5.82 2.07
N ASP A 67 -30.07 6.91 2.06
CA ASP A 67 -29.99 7.97 3.06
C ASP A 67 -30.72 7.57 4.36
N GLU A 68 -30.70 8.46 5.35
CA GLU A 68 -31.37 8.26 6.65
C GLU A 68 -32.90 8.16 6.55
N ASN A 69 -33.48 8.57 5.42
CA ASN A 69 -34.92 8.51 5.12
C ASN A 69 -35.27 7.31 4.22
N ALA A 70 -34.32 6.39 4.01
CA ALA A 70 -34.43 5.23 3.12
C ALA A 70 -34.69 5.57 1.65
N ASN A 71 -34.29 6.76 1.19
CA ASN A 71 -34.28 7.10 -0.23
C ASN A 71 -32.98 6.62 -0.87
N LEU A 72 -33.08 6.09 -2.10
CA LEU A 72 -31.91 5.74 -2.88
C LEU A 72 -31.31 6.99 -3.53
N VAL A 73 -30.13 7.39 -3.07
CA VAL A 73 -29.40 8.58 -3.52
C VAL A 73 -28.22 8.18 -4.39
N ARG A 74 -28.06 8.87 -5.52
CA ARG A 74 -26.88 8.78 -6.38
C ARG A 74 -25.87 9.84 -5.96
N VAL A 75 -24.64 9.44 -5.69
CA VAL A 75 -23.52 10.33 -5.35
C VAL A 75 -22.42 10.24 -6.39
N LYS A 76 -21.65 11.32 -6.56
CA LYS A 76 -20.46 11.37 -7.42
C LYS A 76 -19.22 11.66 -6.58
N ILE A 77 -18.07 11.16 -7.01
CA ILE A 77 -16.79 11.40 -6.32
C ILE A 77 -16.50 12.89 -6.17
N ARG A 78 -16.74 13.71 -7.21
CA ARG A 78 -16.49 15.16 -7.16
C ARG A 78 -17.21 15.88 -6.01
N ASP A 79 -18.35 15.35 -5.57
CA ASP A 79 -19.18 15.95 -4.53
C ASP A 79 -18.75 15.48 -3.12
N SER A 80 -17.82 14.52 -3.02
CA SER A 80 -17.32 13.96 -1.75
C SER A 80 -15.87 14.34 -1.40
N ILE A 81 -15.21 15.18 -2.20
CA ILE A 81 -13.79 15.55 -2.00
C ILE A 81 -13.59 16.50 -0.82
N ASP A 82 -14.58 17.36 -0.58
CA ASP A 82 -14.55 18.42 0.43
C ASP A 82 -15.45 18.05 1.61
N THR A 83 -14.83 17.59 2.71
CA THR A 83 -15.55 17.15 3.90
C THR A 83 -16.34 18.28 4.55
N ILE A 84 -15.93 19.54 4.39
CA ILE A 84 -16.63 20.72 4.93
C ILE A 84 -17.97 20.88 4.22
N LYS A 85 -18.02 20.69 2.90
CA LYS A 85 -19.29 20.69 2.14
C LYS A 85 -20.20 19.52 2.50
N LEU A 86 -19.62 18.39 2.91
CA LEU A 86 -20.36 17.25 3.47
C LEU A 86 -20.83 17.48 4.91
N GLY A 87 -20.41 18.58 5.55
CA GLY A 87 -20.87 18.97 6.88
C GLY A 87 -20.08 18.37 8.03
N TYR A 88 -18.87 17.84 7.80
CA TYR A 88 -18.03 17.28 8.86
C TYR A 88 -16.54 17.64 8.73
N VAL A 89 -15.86 17.60 9.89
CA VAL A 89 -14.41 17.77 10.00
C VAL A 89 -13.87 16.84 11.07
N TYR A 90 -12.57 16.55 11.00
CA TYR A 90 -11.87 15.80 12.03
C TYR A 90 -11.26 16.73 13.08
N GLU A 91 -11.21 16.27 14.33
CA GLU A 91 -10.44 16.93 15.38
C GLU A 91 -8.96 16.96 15.00
N ASP A 92 -8.33 18.12 15.24
CA ASP A 92 -6.89 18.26 15.09
C ASP A 92 -6.19 17.63 16.29
N VAL A 93 -5.47 16.54 16.04
CA VAL A 93 -4.72 15.81 17.06
C VAL A 93 -3.29 15.61 16.61
N ASN A 94 -2.37 15.60 17.57
CA ASN A 94 -0.94 15.46 17.31
C ASN A 94 -0.64 14.23 16.42
N MET A 95 0.23 14.42 15.43
CA MET A 95 0.66 13.39 14.48
C MET A 95 2.11 12.98 14.77
N PRO A 96 2.36 12.04 15.70
CA PRO A 96 3.71 11.67 16.11
C PRO A 96 4.54 11.04 14.98
N TRP A 97 3.87 10.50 13.96
CA TRP A 97 4.52 9.82 12.82
C TRP A 97 5.07 10.77 11.76
N LEU A 98 4.73 12.07 11.76
CA LEU A 98 5.23 13.03 10.74
C LEU A 98 6.75 13.15 10.72
N ASN A 99 7.37 13.07 11.90
CA ASN A 99 8.83 13.17 12.05
C ASN A 99 9.49 11.79 12.13
N PHE A 100 8.75 10.71 11.89
CA PHE A 100 9.29 9.36 11.93
C PHE A 100 10.03 9.06 10.63
N LYS A 101 11.34 9.32 10.63
CA LYS A 101 12.22 8.95 9.53
C LYS A 101 12.84 7.58 9.81
N PRO A 102 12.76 6.63 8.87
CA PRO A 102 13.40 5.33 9.03
C PRO A 102 14.89 5.47 9.33
N THR A 103 15.40 4.59 10.18
CA THR A 103 16.81 4.57 10.55
C THR A 103 17.62 3.80 9.51
N SER A 104 18.85 4.26 9.21
CA SER A 104 19.74 3.47 8.37
C SER A 104 20.60 2.56 9.23
N LYS A 105 20.44 1.24 9.06
CA LYS A 105 21.52 0.32 9.42
C LYS A 105 22.66 0.64 8.45
N ARG A 106 23.79 1.18 8.93
CA ARG A 106 24.99 1.39 8.10
C ARG A 106 25.56 0.03 7.70
N LYS A 107 24.92 -0.66 6.75
CA LYS A 107 25.47 -1.86 6.13
C LYS A 107 26.65 -1.42 5.27
N SER A 108 27.79 -2.10 5.41
CA SER A 108 29.01 -1.64 4.74
C SER A 108 28.81 -1.68 3.23
N LYS A 109 29.41 -0.70 2.54
CA LYS A 109 29.39 -0.67 1.07
C LYS A 109 29.95 -1.98 0.50
N GLU A 110 30.95 -2.58 1.16
CA GLU A 110 31.51 -3.86 0.74
C GLU A 110 30.50 -5.00 0.81
N LEU A 111 29.64 -5.05 1.84
CA LEU A 111 28.58 -6.07 1.96
C LEU A 111 27.58 -5.98 0.79
N ARG A 112 27.20 -4.76 0.39
CA ARG A 112 26.31 -4.54 -0.76
C ARG A 112 26.97 -4.93 -2.08
N GLU A 113 28.23 -4.55 -2.28
CA GLU A 113 29.00 -4.92 -3.47
C GLU A 113 29.23 -6.43 -3.56
N ALA A 114 29.55 -7.08 -2.44
CA ALA A 114 29.69 -8.54 -2.35
C ALA A 114 28.36 -9.25 -2.67
N LYS A 115 27.21 -8.71 -2.22
CA LYS A 115 25.89 -9.23 -2.58
C LYS A 115 25.63 -9.13 -4.08
N ILE A 116 25.88 -7.97 -4.68
CA ILE A 116 25.69 -7.79 -6.13
C ILE A 116 26.58 -8.77 -6.90
N ALA A 117 27.84 -8.94 -6.49
CA ALA A 117 28.74 -9.92 -7.08
C ALA A 117 28.22 -11.36 -6.92
N LYS A 118 27.70 -11.73 -5.74
CA LYS A 118 27.08 -13.03 -5.47
C LYS A 118 25.90 -13.29 -6.41
N ILE A 119 24.99 -12.32 -6.55
CA ILE A 119 23.82 -12.43 -7.45
C ILE A 119 24.26 -12.58 -8.91
N LEU A 120 25.21 -11.76 -9.38
CA LEU A 120 25.71 -11.83 -10.76
C LEU A 120 26.48 -13.13 -11.04
N SER A 121 27.15 -13.69 -10.02
CA SER A 121 27.86 -14.97 -10.12
C SER A 121 26.94 -16.19 -9.94
N SER A 122 25.70 -15.97 -9.51
CA SER A 122 24.71 -17.03 -9.33
C SER A 122 24.42 -17.71 -10.66
N ARG A 123 24.37 -19.04 -10.64
CA ARG A 123 23.94 -19.85 -11.79
C ARG A 123 22.43 -19.84 -11.96
N GLU A 124 21.68 -19.48 -10.92
CA GLU A 124 20.22 -19.33 -10.99
C GLU A 124 19.88 -18.02 -11.69
N LYS A 125 19.62 -18.12 -12.99
CA LYS A 125 18.98 -17.03 -13.73
C LYS A 125 17.52 -16.97 -13.30
N ILE A 126 17.10 -15.83 -12.77
CA ILE A 126 15.71 -15.56 -12.44
C ILE A 126 14.96 -15.29 -13.76
N PHE A 127 13.90 -16.07 -14.00
CA PHE A 127 13.00 -15.88 -15.12
C PHE A 127 11.64 -15.43 -14.60
N PHE A 128 11.00 -14.53 -15.36
CA PHE A 128 9.63 -14.11 -15.10
C PHE A 128 8.67 -14.88 -16.00
N PRO A 129 7.47 -15.25 -15.52
CA PRO A 129 6.93 -15.00 -14.18
C PRO A 129 7.65 -15.81 -13.08
N LEU A 130 7.88 -15.16 -11.93
CA LEU A 130 8.59 -15.72 -10.79
C LEU A 130 7.60 -16.24 -9.74
N VAL A 131 7.80 -17.47 -9.26
CA VAL A 131 7.07 -18.00 -8.11
C VAL A 131 7.78 -17.56 -6.83
N LEU A 132 7.06 -16.84 -5.97
CA LEU A 132 7.57 -16.34 -4.69
C LEU A 132 7.28 -17.36 -3.57
N ASP A 133 8.08 -18.43 -3.52
CA ASP A 133 8.01 -19.49 -2.50
C ASP A 133 9.03 -19.30 -1.36
N SER A 134 10.00 -18.41 -1.56
CA SER A 134 11.15 -18.14 -0.70
C SER A 134 11.66 -16.72 -0.99
N ILE A 135 12.62 -16.24 -0.20
CA ILE A 135 13.26 -14.94 -0.45
C ILE A 135 13.94 -14.96 -1.81
N LYS A 136 13.65 -13.96 -2.65
CA LYS A 136 14.27 -13.79 -3.98
C LYS A 136 14.86 -12.39 -4.10
N SER A 137 16.11 -12.29 -4.54
CA SER A 137 16.75 -11.01 -4.91
C SER A 137 16.90 -10.87 -6.42
N VAL A 138 16.46 -9.73 -6.96
CA VAL A 138 16.62 -9.38 -8.39
C VAL A 138 17.33 -8.04 -8.52
N ILE A 139 18.22 -7.92 -9.52
CA ILE A 139 18.84 -6.64 -9.87
C ILE A 139 17.93 -5.88 -10.83
N VAL A 140 17.44 -4.72 -10.40
CA VAL A 140 16.61 -3.83 -11.23
C VAL A 140 17.44 -2.65 -11.71
N LYS A 141 17.44 -2.40 -13.02
CA LYS A 141 18.16 -1.28 -13.61
C LYS A 141 17.38 0.01 -13.39
N ARG A 142 17.98 0.96 -12.66
CA ARG A 142 17.44 2.31 -12.50
C ARG A 142 17.41 3.07 -13.83
N PRO A 143 16.35 3.83 -14.14
CA PRO A 143 16.21 4.57 -15.40
C PRO A 143 17.22 5.72 -15.51
N LYS A 144 17.43 6.47 -14.41
CA LYS A 144 18.36 7.61 -14.36
C LYS A 144 19.15 7.62 -13.06
N LYS A 145 20.47 7.74 -13.16
CA LYS A 145 21.39 7.85 -12.01
C LYS A 145 21.76 9.32 -11.78
N LEU A 146 22.16 9.66 -10.55
CA LEU A 146 22.65 11.00 -10.17
C LEU A 146 21.65 12.14 -10.46
N ARG A 147 20.37 11.94 -10.12
CA ARG A 147 19.34 12.98 -10.24
C ARG A 147 19.61 14.16 -9.29
N SER A 148 19.42 15.38 -9.78
CA SER A 148 19.50 16.61 -8.98
C SER A 148 18.34 16.71 -7.98
N LYS A 149 18.41 17.66 -7.04
CA LYS A 149 17.32 17.87 -6.06
C LYS A 149 16.01 18.26 -6.76
N VAL A 150 16.09 19.17 -7.72
CA VAL A 150 14.94 19.64 -8.51
C VAL A 150 14.28 18.50 -9.28
N GLU A 151 15.08 17.63 -9.91
CA GLU A 151 14.56 16.47 -10.64
C GLU A 151 13.85 15.46 -9.73
N LYS A 152 14.27 15.35 -8.46
CA LYS A 152 13.60 14.46 -7.48
C LYS A 152 12.31 15.05 -6.93
N GLU A 153 12.25 16.38 -6.82
CA GLU A 153 11.03 17.08 -6.40
C GLU A 153 9.98 17.10 -7.52
N GLN A 154 10.40 17.07 -8.79
CA GLN A 154 9.50 17.05 -9.95
C GLN A 154 9.00 15.65 -10.33
N GLU A 155 9.86 14.64 -10.21
CA GLU A 155 9.54 13.26 -10.62
C GLU A 155 9.92 12.26 -9.53
N GLU A 156 8.94 11.49 -9.07
CA GLU A 156 9.16 10.38 -8.15
C GLU A 156 9.71 9.15 -8.89
N GLU A 157 10.69 8.46 -8.30
CA GLU A 157 11.22 7.20 -8.85
C GLU A 157 10.56 6.05 -8.10
N VAL A 158 9.61 5.41 -8.76
CA VAL A 158 8.72 4.39 -8.19
C VAL A 158 9.17 2.99 -8.64
N LEU A 159 9.23 2.05 -7.70
CA LEU A 159 9.46 0.64 -8.00
C LEU A 159 8.12 -0.04 -8.26
N VAL A 160 7.90 -0.48 -9.50
CA VAL A 160 6.66 -1.16 -9.87
C VAL A 160 6.88 -2.66 -9.97
N ILE A 161 6.08 -3.44 -9.24
CA ILE A 161 5.98 -4.89 -9.33
C ILE A 161 4.67 -5.23 -10.03
N GLU A 162 4.74 -5.64 -11.29
CA GLU A 162 3.57 -5.96 -12.12
C GLU A 162 3.32 -7.47 -12.23
N GLY A 163 2.08 -7.83 -12.57
CA GLY A 163 1.72 -9.22 -12.84
C GLY A 163 1.76 -10.11 -11.60
N ILE A 164 1.40 -9.55 -10.44
CA ILE A 164 1.29 -10.33 -9.19
C ILE A 164 0.04 -11.20 -9.29
N GLU A 165 0.25 -12.50 -9.50
CA GLU A 165 -0.82 -13.49 -9.62
C GLU A 165 -0.94 -14.34 -8.35
N PHE A 166 -2.16 -14.44 -7.81
CA PHE A 166 -2.46 -15.27 -6.64
C PHE A 166 -3.92 -15.72 -6.62
N GLY A 167 -4.19 -16.76 -5.82
CA GLY A 167 -5.55 -17.22 -5.54
C GLY A 167 -6.24 -16.25 -4.58
N SER A 168 -7.39 -15.70 -4.97
CA SER A 168 -8.18 -14.78 -4.13
C SER A 168 -8.85 -15.45 -2.93
N ASP A 169 -8.74 -16.78 -2.83
CA ASP A 169 -9.16 -17.59 -1.69
C ASP A 169 -8.26 -17.41 -0.47
N LYS A 170 -7.07 -16.81 -0.61
CA LYS A 170 -6.12 -16.63 0.49
C LYS A 170 -5.76 -15.17 0.69
N SER A 171 -5.54 -14.81 1.95
CA SER A 171 -4.80 -13.58 2.25
C SER A 171 -3.33 -13.82 1.98
N ILE A 172 -2.69 -12.90 1.26
CA ILE A 172 -1.26 -12.97 0.93
C ILE A 172 -0.56 -11.69 1.38
N ALA A 173 0.69 -11.83 1.80
CA ALA A 173 1.55 -10.71 2.08
C ALA A 173 2.99 -11.07 1.72
N PHE A 174 3.73 -10.10 1.19
CA PHE A 174 5.19 -10.20 1.06
C PHE A 174 5.82 -8.82 1.27
N ASP A 175 7.01 -8.84 1.84
CA ASP A 175 7.78 -7.64 2.14
C ASP A 175 8.75 -7.34 0.99
N VAL A 176 8.96 -6.04 0.74
CA VAL A 176 9.85 -5.55 -0.31
C VAL A 176 11.00 -4.80 0.36
N HIS A 177 12.21 -5.24 0.02
CA HIS A 177 13.45 -4.66 0.51
C HIS A 177 14.33 -4.20 -0.65
N VAL A 178 14.97 -3.04 -0.49
CA VAL A 178 15.88 -2.46 -1.48
C VAL A 178 17.28 -2.31 -0.88
N ASP A 179 18.29 -2.77 -1.62
CA ASP A 179 19.70 -2.73 -1.21
C ASP A 179 20.01 -3.40 0.15
N ASP A 180 19.19 -4.39 0.52
CA ASP A 180 19.28 -5.13 1.79
C ASP A 180 20.10 -6.43 1.70
N VAL A 181 20.30 -7.14 2.81
CA VAL A 181 21.03 -8.42 2.90
C VAL A 181 20.06 -9.53 3.28
N GLU A 182 20.00 -10.61 2.47
CA GLU A 182 19.02 -11.70 2.65
C GLU A 182 19.13 -12.41 4.01
N ASP A 183 20.36 -12.54 4.54
CA ASP A 183 20.63 -13.22 5.81
C ASP A 183 20.32 -12.36 7.05
N ASP A 184 20.05 -11.06 6.86
CA ASP A 184 19.79 -10.07 7.92
C ASP A 184 18.85 -8.99 7.38
N LEU A 185 17.59 -9.35 7.09
CA LEU A 185 16.62 -8.39 6.56
C LEU A 185 16.33 -7.27 7.56
N SER A 186 16.15 -6.07 7.03
CA SER A 186 15.86 -4.87 7.81
C SER A 186 14.44 -4.85 8.36
N ASP A 187 14.28 -4.29 9.56
CA ASP A 187 12.98 -4.13 10.21
C ASP A 187 12.16 -3.00 9.54
N PRO A 188 10.83 -2.92 9.77
CA PRO A 188 9.97 -1.91 9.15
C PRO A 188 10.31 -0.45 9.47
N ASP A 189 11.12 -0.20 10.49
CA ASP A 189 11.61 1.12 10.87
C ASP A 189 12.95 1.50 10.20
N GLN A 190 13.42 0.70 9.24
CA GLN A 190 14.72 0.86 8.58
C GLN A 190 14.58 1.20 7.09
N VAL A 191 15.57 1.95 6.56
CA VAL A 191 15.52 2.50 5.19
C VAL A 191 15.53 1.45 4.08
N GLU A 192 16.07 0.26 4.33
CA GLU A 192 16.09 -0.83 3.36
C GLU A 192 14.71 -1.50 3.19
N PHE A 193 13.84 -1.44 4.20
CA PHE A 193 12.46 -1.89 4.09
C PHE A 193 11.63 -0.80 3.41
N VAL A 194 11.05 -1.11 2.24
CA VAL A 194 10.32 -0.10 1.44
C VAL A 194 8.80 -0.29 1.45
N GLY A 195 8.32 -1.41 2.00
CA GLY A 195 6.90 -1.65 2.20
C GLY A 195 6.51 -3.12 2.02
N SER A 196 5.22 -3.38 2.15
CA SER A 196 4.64 -4.71 1.98
C SER A 196 3.48 -4.65 1.02
N PHE A 197 3.41 -5.63 0.12
CA PHE A 197 2.16 -5.91 -0.58
C PHE A 197 1.29 -6.77 0.33
N VAL A 198 0.04 -6.37 0.56
CA VAL A 198 -0.92 -7.14 1.37
C VAL A 198 -2.25 -7.19 0.64
N SER A 199 -2.77 -8.41 0.44
CA SER A 199 -4.12 -8.64 -0.07
C SER A 199 -4.91 -9.49 0.93
N LEU A 200 -6.12 -9.06 1.23
CA LEU A 200 -7.07 -9.84 2.02
C LEU A 200 -7.75 -10.92 1.17
N HIS A 201 -8.37 -11.87 1.85
CA HIS A 201 -9.28 -12.82 1.21
C HIS A 201 -10.52 -12.07 0.68
N HIS A 202 -10.94 -12.39 -0.56
CA HIS A 202 -12.01 -11.66 -1.25
C HIS A 202 -13.29 -12.50 -1.50
N GLY A 203 -13.45 -13.68 -0.89
CA GLY A 203 -14.69 -14.49 -0.97
C GLY A 203 -15.00 -15.10 -2.34
N HIS A 204 -14.38 -14.60 -3.40
CA HIS A 204 -14.50 -15.10 -4.76
C HIS A 204 -13.37 -16.09 -5.05
N ASN A 205 -13.69 -17.24 -5.65
CA ASN A 205 -12.72 -18.22 -6.11
C ASN A 205 -12.25 -17.85 -7.53
N GLY A 206 -11.19 -17.06 -7.63
CA GLY A 206 -10.62 -16.61 -8.90
C GLY A 206 -9.11 -16.44 -8.83
N LYS A 207 -8.49 -16.32 -10.01
CA LYS A 207 -7.12 -15.81 -10.11
C LYS A 207 -7.20 -14.29 -10.16
N THR A 208 -6.48 -13.62 -9.26
CA THR A 208 -6.33 -12.17 -9.28
C THR A 208 -4.98 -11.82 -9.88
N SER A 209 -4.93 -10.79 -10.72
CA SER A 209 -3.70 -10.19 -11.24
C SER A 209 -3.70 -8.72 -10.84
N THR A 210 -2.62 -8.26 -10.21
CA THR A 210 -2.51 -6.88 -9.72
C THR A 210 -1.08 -6.35 -9.83
N SER A 211 -0.91 -5.06 -9.56
CA SER A 211 0.38 -4.37 -9.51
C SER A 211 0.58 -3.70 -8.15
N PHE A 212 1.81 -3.76 -7.63
CA PHE A 212 2.26 -2.97 -6.49
C PHE A 212 3.15 -1.83 -7.01
N LYS A 213 2.86 -0.60 -6.59
CA LYS A 213 3.59 0.62 -6.96
C LYS A 213 4.11 1.28 -5.68
#